data_AF-A0A7Y2LV18-F1
#
_entry.id   AF-A0A7Y2LV18-F1
#
_cell.length_a   1.000
_cell.length_b   1.000
_cell.length_c   1.000
_cell.angle_alpha   90.00
_cell.angle_beta   90.00
_cell.angle_gamma   90.00
#
_symmetry.space_group_name_H-M   'P 1'
#
loop_
_entity.id
_entity.type
_entity.pdbx_description
1 polymer ?
#
loop_
_entity_poly.entity_id
_entity_poly.type
_entity_poly.pdbx_seq_one_letter_code
_entity_poly.pdbx_strand_id
1 'polypeptide(L)'
;MDKKRSIFNKKKWLRNYLEEILRLKKQGSTHQTIIQHLTEQQNMPFDLSESLLSRYLKEFAEDESTYKKVNDNLHNRIERKNDRLAEKNHEIQNLKRRLERTLEGNLHFEIENECLKKRNRILENKFLDGEARLKDLSRYNGYNNVHWKVADLAEKNDDFFSTILSLESRCEKLVDLHEEESEQIQNLQKENEKLKHDFDLIQAELEESKRESHSLAQDQQKIQLFKAQISQLNSEKQALTVQLSKVEAPIIHLNQNEIAELTDKKRELIQTCNAMKQHIKRIESDLSQNDTELRQTIYELHESEKNAKQYRFLAYGFMFMCLVLVVFLFI
;
A
#
# COMPACT_ATOMS: atom_id res chain seq x y z
N MET A 1 5.39 -14.80 29.18
CA MET A 1 5.63 -15.87 28.19
C MET A 1 4.30 -16.17 27.52
N ASP A 2 3.91 -15.35 26.55
CA ASP A 2 2.64 -15.51 25.85
C ASP A 2 2.74 -16.63 24.83
N LYS A 3 1.94 -17.69 25.05
CA LYS A 3 1.78 -18.81 24.13
C LYS A 3 1.23 -18.27 22.80
N LYS A 4 2.05 -18.27 21.75
CA LYS A 4 1.61 -18.05 20.36
C LYS A 4 0.49 -19.06 20.07
N ARG A 5 -0.77 -18.59 20.04
CA ARG A 5 -1.90 -19.37 19.54
C ARG A 5 -1.62 -19.67 18.07
N SER A 6 -1.28 -20.92 17.74
CA SER A 6 -1.26 -21.40 16.36
C SER A 6 -2.68 -21.24 15.81
N ILE A 7 -2.89 -20.24 14.95
CA ILE A 7 -4.20 -19.98 14.33
C ILE A 7 -4.42 -21.11 13.32
N PHE A 8 -5.13 -22.15 13.73
CA PHE A 8 -5.46 -23.28 12.88
C PHE A 8 -6.21 -22.81 11.63
N ASN A 9 -5.66 -23.10 10.45
CA ASN A 9 -6.24 -22.66 9.18
C ASN A 9 -7.35 -23.62 8.72
N LYS A 10 -8.58 -23.30 9.11
CA LYS A 10 -9.81 -24.06 8.78
C LYS A 10 -9.98 -24.27 7.26
N LYS A 11 -9.66 -23.25 6.44
CA LYS A 11 -9.79 -23.31 4.98
C LYS A 11 -8.79 -24.29 4.36
N LYS A 12 -7.54 -24.29 4.82
CA LYS A 12 -6.50 -25.23 4.35
C LYS A 12 -6.85 -26.67 4.71
N TRP A 13 -7.38 -26.90 5.91
CA TRP A 13 -7.80 -28.23 6.33
C TRP A 13 -8.96 -28.75 5.47
N LEU A 14 -10.01 -27.94 5.26
CA LEU A 14 -11.13 -28.32 4.39
C LEU A 14 -10.71 -28.58 2.93
N ARG A 15 -9.69 -27.86 2.44
CA ARG A 15 -9.14 -28.08 1.09
C ARG A 15 -8.44 -29.44 0.95
N ASN A 16 -7.78 -29.93 2.00
CA ASN A 16 -7.11 -31.24 2.00
C ASN A 16 -8.11 -32.40 1.96
N TYR A 17 -9.31 -32.21 2.51
CA TYR A 17 -10.39 -33.20 2.49
C TYR A 17 -11.48 -32.88 1.46
N LEU A 18 -11.20 -31.98 0.51
CA LEU A 18 -12.18 -31.48 -0.46
C LEU A 18 -12.73 -32.61 -1.35
N GLU A 19 -11.88 -33.55 -1.77
CA GLU A 19 -12.30 -34.70 -2.59
C GLU A 19 -13.33 -35.58 -1.87
N GLU A 20 -13.13 -35.82 -0.57
CA GLU A 20 -14.04 -36.63 0.24
C GLU A 20 -15.34 -35.89 0.54
N ILE A 21 -15.26 -34.57 0.80
CA ILE A 21 -16.42 -33.70 0.95
C ILE A 21 -17.26 -33.67 -0.34
N LEU A 22 -16.62 -33.55 -1.50
CA LEU A 22 -17.29 -33.57 -2.79
C LEU A 22 -17.88 -34.96 -3.10
N ARG A 23 -17.24 -36.05 -2.65
CA ARG A 23 -17.78 -37.40 -2.79
C ARG A 23 -19.07 -37.57 -1.99
N LEU A 24 -19.08 -37.18 -0.72
CA LEU A 24 -20.27 -37.24 0.15
C LEU A 24 -21.41 -36.34 -0.37
N LYS A 25 -21.06 -35.17 -0.91
CA LYS A 25 -22.03 -34.29 -1.56
C LYS A 25 -22.63 -34.90 -2.83
N LYS A 26 -21.83 -35.58 -3.67
CA LYS A 26 -22.30 -36.32 -4.86
C LYS A 26 -23.19 -37.51 -4.49
N GLN A 27 -23.00 -38.08 -3.30
CA GLN A 27 -23.85 -39.14 -2.74
C GLN A 27 -25.18 -38.61 -2.14
N GLY A 28 -25.42 -37.30 -2.18
CA GLY A 28 -26.68 -36.68 -1.72
C GLY A 28 -26.71 -36.35 -0.22
N SER A 29 -25.60 -36.45 0.50
CA SER A 29 -25.53 -36.09 1.92
C SER A 29 -25.73 -34.58 2.13
N THR A 30 -26.49 -34.20 3.17
CA THR A 30 -26.67 -32.79 3.55
C THR A 30 -25.39 -32.22 4.18
N HIS A 31 -25.26 -30.90 4.21
CA HIS A 31 -24.06 -30.25 4.76
C HIS A 31 -23.85 -30.62 6.25
N GLN A 32 -24.93 -30.77 7.03
CA GLN A 32 -24.87 -31.27 8.40
C GLN A 32 -24.31 -32.69 8.51
N THR A 33 -24.75 -33.61 7.64
CA THR A 33 -24.25 -34.99 7.63
C THR A 33 -22.77 -35.05 7.22
N ILE A 34 -22.36 -34.18 6.30
CA ILE A 34 -20.95 -34.05 5.90
C ILE A 34 -20.10 -33.51 7.05
N ILE A 35 -20.58 -32.49 7.77
CA ILE A 35 -19.88 -31.97 8.96
C ILE A 35 -19.74 -33.06 10.01
N GLN A 36 -20.81 -33.80 10.29
CA GLN A 36 -20.78 -34.90 11.25
C GLN A 36 -19.80 -36.01 10.84
N HIS A 37 -19.80 -36.40 9.56
CA HIS A 37 -18.85 -37.38 9.03
C HIS A 37 -17.39 -36.91 9.15
N LEU A 38 -17.11 -35.64 8.88
CA LEU A 38 -15.76 -35.07 9.03
C LEU A 38 -15.33 -34.96 10.50
N THR A 39 -16.26 -34.71 11.41
CA THR A 39 -15.99 -34.67 12.86
C THR A 39 -15.71 -36.07 13.40
N GLU A 40 -16.49 -37.07 13.01
CA GLU A 40 -16.43 -38.43 13.55
C GLU A 40 -15.36 -39.30 12.87
N GLN A 41 -15.20 -39.23 11.55
CA GLN A 41 -14.29 -40.09 10.79
C GLN A 41 -12.93 -39.45 10.52
N GLN A 42 -12.90 -38.13 10.34
CA GLN A 42 -11.67 -37.39 10.01
C GLN A 42 -11.12 -36.55 11.17
N ASN A 43 -11.71 -36.67 12.37
CA ASN A 43 -11.30 -35.95 13.60
C ASN A 43 -11.15 -34.43 13.38
N MET A 44 -12.18 -33.78 12.82
CA MET A 44 -12.16 -32.33 12.60
C MET A 44 -11.90 -31.56 13.91
N PRO A 45 -10.83 -30.74 14.01
CA PRO A 45 -10.44 -30.11 15.27
C PRO A 45 -11.13 -28.77 15.54
N PHE A 46 -12.25 -28.47 14.88
CA PHE A 46 -12.95 -27.20 15.00
C PHE A 46 -14.44 -27.32 14.64
N ASP A 47 -15.27 -26.45 15.22
CA ASP A 47 -16.68 -26.36 14.84
C ASP A 47 -16.86 -25.65 13.49
N LEU A 48 -17.59 -26.32 12.58
CA LEU A 48 -17.93 -25.84 11.26
C LEU A 48 -19.44 -25.71 11.12
N SER A 49 -19.94 -24.51 10.84
CA SER A 49 -21.35 -24.28 10.52
C SER A 49 -21.64 -24.58 9.05
N GLU A 50 -22.87 -24.99 8.72
CA GLU A 50 -23.30 -25.25 7.34
C GLU A 50 -23.09 -24.06 6.39
N SER A 51 -23.35 -22.84 6.85
CA SER A 51 -23.18 -21.61 6.06
C SER A 51 -21.71 -21.37 5.68
N LEU A 52 -20.78 -21.66 6.60
CA LEU A 52 -19.33 -21.58 6.36
C LEU A 52 -18.86 -22.68 5.41
N LEU A 53 -19.34 -23.92 5.56
CA LEU A 53 -18.99 -25.01 4.63
C LEU A 53 -19.49 -24.70 3.21
N SER A 54 -20.74 -24.24 3.08
CA SER A 54 -21.32 -23.86 1.79
C SER A 54 -20.53 -22.71 1.13
N ARG A 55 -20.14 -21.69 1.92
CA ARG A 55 -19.32 -20.57 1.45
C ARG A 55 -17.95 -21.03 0.96
N TYR A 56 -17.25 -21.88 1.71
CA TYR A 56 -15.94 -22.39 1.29
C TYR A 56 -16.03 -23.30 0.07
N LEU A 57 -17.05 -24.14 -0.03
CA LEU A 57 -17.27 -24.98 -1.22
C LEU A 57 -17.56 -24.15 -2.47
N LYS A 58 -18.27 -23.03 -2.32
CA LYS A 58 -18.50 -22.08 -3.42
C LYS A 58 -17.21 -21.38 -3.84
N GLU A 59 -16.42 -20.89 -2.88
CA GLU A 59 -15.09 -20.30 -3.15
C GLU A 59 -14.14 -21.30 -3.81
N PHE A 60 -14.13 -22.57 -3.40
CA PHE A 60 -13.27 -23.60 -4.01
C PHE A 60 -13.68 -23.92 -5.46
N ALA A 61 -14.97 -23.89 -5.78
CA ALA A 61 -15.45 -24.09 -7.15
C ALA A 61 -15.06 -22.91 -8.08
N GLU A 62 -15.05 -21.68 -7.56
CA GLU A 62 -14.57 -20.50 -8.28
C GLU A 62 -13.05 -20.59 -8.55
N ASP A 63 -12.26 -21.03 -7.57
CA ASP A 63 -10.81 -21.28 -7.71
C ASP A 63 -10.49 -22.39 -8.73
N GLU A 64 -11.30 -23.46 -8.79
CA GLU A 64 -11.13 -24.58 -9.72
C GLU A 64 -11.34 -24.16 -11.19
N SER A 65 -12.31 -23.27 -11.45
CA SER A 65 -12.53 -22.69 -12.78
C SER A 65 -11.33 -21.86 -13.27
N THR A 66 -10.69 -21.16 -12.34
CA THR A 66 -9.50 -20.35 -12.60
C THR A 66 -8.29 -21.24 -12.85
N TYR A 67 -8.12 -22.30 -12.06
CA TYR A 67 -7.06 -23.29 -12.23
C TYR A 67 -7.18 -24.05 -13.55
N LYS A 68 -8.39 -24.48 -13.94
CA LYS A 68 -8.65 -25.15 -15.21
C LYS A 68 -8.28 -24.27 -16.41
N LYS A 69 -8.67 -22.99 -16.39
CA LYS A 69 -8.31 -22.03 -17.43
C LYS A 69 -6.80 -21.81 -17.54
N VAL A 70 -6.09 -21.76 -16.41
CA VAL A 70 -4.62 -21.64 -16.40
C VAL A 70 -3.98 -22.91 -16.95
N ASN A 71 -4.47 -24.09 -16.58
CA ASN A 71 -3.95 -25.37 -17.04
C ASN A 71 -4.17 -25.58 -18.56
N ASP A 72 -5.35 -25.25 -19.07
CA ASP A 72 -5.67 -25.33 -20.50
C ASP A 72 -4.78 -24.37 -21.32
N ASN A 73 -4.53 -23.16 -20.79
CA ASN A 73 -3.59 -22.22 -21.41
C ASN A 73 -2.15 -22.73 -21.42
N LEU A 74 -1.71 -23.40 -20.36
CA LEU A 74 -0.39 -24.02 -20.29
C LEU A 74 -0.28 -25.18 -21.28
N HIS A 75 -1.30 -26.02 -21.37
CA HIS A 75 -1.35 -27.14 -22.30
C HIS A 75 -1.28 -26.66 -23.75
N ASN A 76 -2.12 -25.68 -24.12
CA ASN A 76 -2.10 -25.05 -25.44
C ASN A 76 -0.74 -24.40 -25.76
N ARG A 77 -0.06 -23.82 -24.76
CA ARG A 77 1.27 -23.25 -24.94
C ARG A 77 2.35 -24.31 -25.15
N ILE A 78 2.23 -25.46 -24.49
CA ILE A 78 3.13 -26.60 -24.67
C ILE A 78 2.93 -27.22 -26.06
N GLU A 79 1.68 -27.42 -26.48
CA GLU A 79 1.34 -27.97 -27.79
C GLU A 79 1.92 -27.11 -28.93
N ARG A 80 1.70 -25.79 -28.89
CA ARG A 80 2.31 -24.85 -29.85
C ARG A 80 3.84 -24.89 -29.87
N LYS A 81 4.48 -25.15 -28.71
CA LYS A 81 5.93 -25.30 -28.66
C LYS A 81 6.38 -26.61 -29.30
N ASN A 82 5.62 -27.70 -29.12
CA ASN A 82 5.89 -28.98 -29.76
C ASN A 82 5.74 -28.89 -31.28
N ASP A 83 4.71 -28.20 -31.78
CA ASP A 83 4.52 -28.00 -33.22
C ASP A 83 5.71 -27.25 -33.84
N ARG A 84 6.18 -26.18 -33.19
CA ARG A 84 7.37 -25.42 -33.62
C ARG A 84 8.63 -26.29 -33.60
N LEU A 85 8.77 -27.18 -32.61
CA LEU A 85 9.89 -28.12 -32.56
C LEU A 85 9.82 -29.15 -33.69
N ALA A 86 8.63 -29.65 -34.02
CA ALA A 86 8.43 -30.56 -35.15
C ALA A 86 8.78 -29.89 -36.48
N GLU A 87 8.35 -28.65 -36.69
CA GLU A 87 8.70 -27.85 -37.87
C GLU A 87 10.22 -27.67 -38.00
N LYS A 88 10.90 -27.30 -36.90
CA LYS A 88 12.36 -27.17 -36.88
C LYS A 88 13.08 -28.49 -37.14
N ASN A 89 12.56 -29.61 -36.63
CA ASN A 89 13.12 -30.93 -36.94
C ASN A 89 12.97 -31.30 -38.42
N HIS A 90 11.85 -30.97 -39.05
CA HIS A 90 11.68 -31.14 -40.49
C HIS A 90 12.67 -30.27 -41.29
N GLU A 91 12.89 -29.03 -40.86
CA GLU A 91 13.89 -28.14 -41.46
C GLU A 91 15.30 -28.73 -41.36
N ILE A 92 15.68 -29.25 -40.18
CA ILE A 92 16.96 -29.92 -39.95
C ILE A 92 17.13 -31.14 -40.87
N GLN A 93 16.09 -31.97 -41.02
CA GLN A 93 16.16 -33.12 -41.92
C GLN A 93 16.32 -32.71 -43.37
N ASN A 94 15.63 -31.65 -43.81
CA ASN A 94 15.78 -31.12 -45.15
C ASN A 94 17.18 -30.56 -45.41
N LEU A 95 17.75 -29.85 -44.45
CA LEU A 95 19.14 -29.38 -44.52
C LEU A 95 20.12 -30.54 -44.58
N LYS A 96 19.91 -31.59 -43.78
CA LYS A 96 20.73 -32.80 -43.81
C LYS A 96 20.72 -33.46 -45.20
N ARG A 97 19.53 -33.63 -45.81
CA ARG A 97 19.40 -34.18 -47.18
C ARG A 97 20.03 -33.30 -48.25
N ARG A 98 20.08 -31.97 -48.05
CA ARG A 98 20.77 -31.05 -48.97
C ARG A 98 22.28 -31.16 -48.84
N LEU A 99 22.78 -31.27 -47.60
CA LEU A 99 24.20 -31.49 -47.33
C LEU A 99 24.69 -32.82 -47.89
N GLU A 100 23.94 -33.91 -47.70
CA GLU A 100 24.27 -35.23 -48.26
C GLU A 100 24.39 -35.17 -49.79
N ARG A 101 23.43 -34.56 -50.48
CA ARG A 101 23.49 -34.35 -51.95
C ARG A 101 24.68 -33.51 -52.39
N THR A 102 25.04 -32.49 -51.62
CA THR A 102 26.19 -31.63 -51.92
C THR A 102 27.50 -32.41 -51.76
N LEU A 103 27.58 -33.25 -50.72
CA LEU A 103 28.74 -34.08 -50.45
C LEU A 103 28.91 -35.16 -51.53
N GLU A 104 27.81 -35.80 -51.97
CA GLU A 104 27.82 -36.71 -53.13
C GLU A 104 28.29 -36.01 -54.41
N GLY A 105 27.80 -34.79 -54.67
CA GLY A 105 28.26 -33.98 -55.81
C GLY A 105 29.75 -33.65 -55.75
N ASN A 106 30.27 -33.26 -54.58
CA ASN A 106 31.68 -32.99 -54.39
C ASN A 106 32.55 -34.24 -54.62
N LEU A 107 32.12 -35.40 -54.14
CA LEU A 107 32.82 -36.66 -54.39
C LEU A 107 32.88 -36.99 -55.89
N HIS A 108 31.78 -36.77 -56.62
CA HIS A 108 31.77 -36.92 -58.07
C HIS A 108 32.77 -35.96 -58.74
N PHE A 109 32.79 -34.68 -58.34
CA PHE A 109 33.73 -33.71 -58.88
C PHE A 109 35.19 -34.06 -58.58
N GLU A 110 35.49 -34.62 -57.41
CA GLU A 110 36.85 -35.09 -57.09
C GLU A 110 37.28 -36.22 -58.03
N ILE A 111 36.41 -37.21 -58.26
CA ILE A 111 36.69 -38.31 -59.18
C ILE A 111 36.88 -37.79 -60.61
N GLU A 112 36.00 -36.89 -61.06
CA GLU A 112 36.09 -36.29 -62.39
C GLU A 112 37.37 -35.46 -62.56
N ASN A 113 37.74 -34.69 -61.55
CA ASN A 113 38.97 -33.91 -61.54
C ASN A 113 40.21 -34.80 -61.62
N GLU A 114 40.25 -35.92 -60.89
CA GLU A 114 41.33 -36.90 -61.02
C GLU A 114 41.39 -37.54 -62.42
N CYS A 115 40.23 -37.83 -63.02
CA CYS A 115 40.16 -38.29 -64.42
C CYS A 115 40.67 -37.23 -65.40
N LEU A 116 40.31 -35.96 -65.21
CA LEU A 116 40.78 -34.84 -66.02
C LEU A 116 42.28 -34.61 -65.86
N LYS A 117 42.83 -34.69 -64.64
CA LYS A 117 44.28 -34.63 -64.39
C LYS A 117 45.01 -35.75 -65.12
N LYS A 118 44.50 -36.98 -65.06
CA LYS A 118 45.08 -38.12 -65.80
C LYS A 118 45.03 -37.87 -67.31
N ARG A 119 43.89 -37.41 -67.83
CA ARG A 119 43.73 -37.05 -69.24
C ARG A 119 44.70 -35.95 -69.66
N ASN A 120 44.84 -34.91 -68.85
CA ASN A 120 45.75 -33.80 -69.10
C ASN A 120 47.21 -34.26 -69.10
N ARG A 121 47.62 -35.12 -68.16
CA ARG A 121 48.96 -35.74 -68.19
C ARG A 121 49.22 -36.53 -69.48
N ILE A 122 48.22 -37.30 -69.93
CA ILE A 122 48.34 -38.06 -71.19
C ILE A 122 48.44 -37.10 -72.38
N LEU A 123 47.63 -36.05 -72.41
CA LEU A 123 47.66 -35.04 -73.48
C LEU A 123 48.98 -34.29 -73.46
N GLU A 124 49.47 -33.86 -72.30
CA GLU A 124 50.76 -33.20 -72.12
C GLU A 124 51.90 -34.07 -72.64
N ASN A 125 51.94 -35.36 -72.28
CA ASN A 125 52.94 -36.29 -72.82
C ASN A 125 52.85 -36.43 -74.35
N LYS A 126 51.63 -36.49 -74.91
CA LYS A 126 51.42 -36.52 -76.37
C LYS A 126 51.79 -35.21 -77.05
N PHE A 127 51.56 -34.09 -76.37
CA PHE A 127 51.95 -32.76 -76.83
C PHE A 127 53.48 -32.62 -76.84
N LEU A 128 54.17 -33.05 -75.78
CA LEU A 128 55.63 -33.05 -75.71
C LEU A 128 56.26 -33.97 -76.77
N ASP A 129 55.67 -35.16 -77.00
CA ASP A 129 56.08 -36.06 -78.09
C ASP A 129 55.82 -35.42 -79.48
N GLY A 130 54.65 -34.78 -79.65
CA GLY A 130 54.31 -34.01 -80.84
C GLY A 130 55.24 -32.81 -81.06
N GLU A 131 55.63 -32.11 -80.01
CA GLU A 131 56.57 -30.99 -80.03
C GLU A 131 57.98 -31.47 -80.40
N ALA A 132 58.43 -32.60 -79.86
CA ALA A 132 59.68 -33.22 -80.28
C ALA A 132 59.66 -33.57 -81.79
N ARG A 133 58.57 -34.18 -82.26
CA ARG A 133 58.36 -34.47 -83.69
C ARG A 133 58.25 -33.21 -84.55
N LEU A 134 57.61 -32.16 -84.04
CA LEU A 134 57.51 -30.86 -84.70
C LEU A 134 58.82 -30.10 -84.70
N LYS A 135 59.68 -30.26 -83.69
CA LYS A 135 61.03 -29.69 -83.65
C LYS A 135 61.92 -30.38 -84.67
N ASP A 136 61.75 -31.69 -84.87
CA ASP A 136 62.39 -32.44 -85.94
C ASP A 136 61.85 -32.09 -87.33
N LEU A 137 60.54 -31.85 -87.49
CA LEU A 137 59.95 -31.34 -88.73
C LEU A 137 60.27 -29.86 -89.01
N SER A 138 60.36 -29.02 -87.99
CA SER A 138 60.71 -27.60 -88.09
C SER A 138 62.18 -27.42 -88.45
N ARG A 139 63.06 -28.34 -88.06
CA ARG A 139 64.41 -28.44 -88.61
C ARG A 139 64.39 -28.72 -90.12
N TYR A 140 63.31 -29.33 -90.62
CA TYR A 140 63.12 -29.66 -92.02
C TYR A 140 62.38 -28.57 -92.84
N ASN A 141 61.62 -27.68 -92.20
CA ASN A 141 60.77 -26.70 -92.89
C ASN A 141 60.76 -25.33 -92.19
N GLY A 142 61.85 -24.57 -92.31
CA GLY A 142 62.07 -23.29 -91.61
C GLY A 142 61.10 -22.15 -91.94
N TYR A 143 60.25 -22.28 -92.97
CA TYR A 143 59.36 -21.20 -93.43
C TYR A 143 58.00 -21.16 -92.71
N ASN A 144 57.47 -22.30 -92.24
CA ASN A 144 56.20 -22.35 -91.51
C ASN A 144 56.32 -21.89 -90.04
N ASN A 145 57.51 -21.99 -89.44
CA ASN A 145 57.71 -21.70 -88.02
C ASN A 145 57.51 -20.21 -87.68
N VAL A 146 57.84 -19.31 -88.60
CA VAL A 146 57.64 -17.86 -88.41
C VAL A 146 56.15 -17.48 -88.45
N HIS A 147 55.38 -18.04 -89.39
CA HIS A 147 53.95 -17.73 -89.51
C HIS A 147 53.12 -18.22 -88.32
N TRP A 148 53.37 -19.44 -87.84
CA TRP A 148 52.69 -19.95 -86.65
C TRP A 148 53.04 -19.15 -85.39
N LYS A 149 54.30 -18.72 -85.23
CA LYS A 149 54.72 -17.89 -84.11
C LYS A 149 54.09 -16.49 -84.14
N VAL A 150 53.94 -15.90 -85.33
CA VAL A 150 53.25 -14.62 -85.50
C VAL A 150 51.75 -14.75 -85.19
N ALA A 151 51.12 -15.85 -85.62
CA ALA A 151 49.70 -16.10 -85.32
C ALA A 151 49.45 -16.34 -83.81
N ASP A 152 50.28 -17.14 -83.14
CA ASP A 152 50.21 -17.40 -81.70
C ASP A 152 50.45 -16.13 -80.87
N LEU A 153 51.38 -15.27 -81.30
CA LEU A 153 51.59 -13.97 -80.65
C LEU A 153 50.43 -13.00 -80.88
N ALA A 154 49.76 -13.05 -82.04
CA ALA A 154 48.58 -12.22 -82.30
C ALA A 154 47.39 -12.66 -81.44
N GLU A 155 47.12 -13.97 -81.35
CA GLU A 155 46.05 -14.52 -80.51
C GLU A 155 46.26 -14.18 -79.02
N LYS A 156 47.49 -14.36 -78.52
CA LYS A 156 47.83 -13.97 -77.14
C LYS A 156 47.65 -12.48 -76.90
N ASN A 157 47.97 -11.64 -77.89
CA ASN A 157 47.80 -10.20 -77.77
C ASN A 157 46.31 -9.84 -77.69
N ASP A 158 45.45 -10.46 -78.50
CA ASP A 158 43.99 -10.26 -78.46
C ASP A 158 43.39 -10.74 -77.12
N ASP A 159 43.88 -11.87 -76.59
CA ASP A 159 43.52 -12.37 -75.26
C ASP A 159 43.95 -11.40 -74.14
N PHE A 160 45.15 -10.82 -74.24
CA PHE A 160 45.60 -9.79 -73.30
C PHE A 160 44.74 -8.53 -73.38
N PHE A 161 44.39 -8.07 -74.58
CA PHE A 161 43.50 -6.92 -74.76
C PHE A 161 42.11 -7.17 -74.16
N SER A 162 41.51 -8.34 -74.41
CA SER A 162 40.21 -8.68 -73.82
C SER A 162 40.27 -8.76 -72.30
N THR A 163 41.37 -9.29 -71.75
CA THR A 163 41.60 -9.36 -70.31
C THR A 163 41.73 -7.95 -69.71
N ILE A 164 42.51 -7.06 -70.33
CA ILE A 164 42.67 -5.68 -69.88
C ILE A 164 41.33 -4.95 -69.87
N LEU A 165 40.55 -5.03 -70.95
CA LEU A 165 39.22 -4.40 -71.02
C LEU A 165 38.27 -4.95 -69.94
N SER A 166 38.32 -6.25 -69.66
CA SER A 166 37.51 -6.86 -68.59
C SER A 166 37.92 -6.37 -67.20
N LEU A 167 39.23 -6.12 -66.99
CA LEU A 167 39.75 -5.60 -65.74
C LEU A 167 39.40 -4.12 -65.57
N GLU A 168 39.52 -3.31 -66.62
CA GLU A 168 39.10 -1.90 -66.60
C GLU A 168 37.62 -1.77 -66.25
N SER A 169 36.73 -2.53 -66.91
CA SER A 169 35.31 -2.52 -66.60
C SER A 169 34.99 -2.98 -65.16
N ARG A 170 35.78 -3.92 -64.61
CA ARG A 170 35.65 -4.34 -63.21
C ARG A 170 36.12 -3.26 -62.24
N CYS A 171 37.20 -2.55 -62.57
CA CYS A 171 37.71 -1.44 -61.78
C CYS A 171 36.72 -0.29 -61.75
N GLU A 172 36.12 0.09 -62.88
CA GLU A 172 35.07 1.12 -62.94
C GLU A 172 33.88 0.76 -62.03
N LYS A 173 33.37 -0.46 -62.12
CA LYS A 173 32.28 -0.92 -61.23
C LYS A 173 32.66 -0.92 -59.76
N LEU A 174 33.93 -1.22 -59.43
CA LEU A 174 34.42 -1.17 -58.05
C LEU A 174 34.49 0.26 -57.52
N VAL A 175 34.80 1.24 -58.37
CA VAL A 175 34.79 2.66 -57.99
C VAL A 175 33.37 3.09 -57.63
N ASP A 176 32.38 2.79 -58.47
CA ASP A 176 30.97 3.13 -58.21
C ASP A 176 30.48 2.52 -56.88
N LEU A 177 30.79 1.23 -56.65
CA LEU A 177 30.44 0.54 -55.40
C LEU A 177 31.13 1.16 -54.18
N HIS A 178 32.40 1.57 -54.31
CA HIS A 178 33.13 2.21 -53.22
C HIS A 178 32.58 3.61 -52.89
N GLU A 179 32.11 4.36 -53.90
CA GLU A 179 31.45 5.64 -53.68
C GLU A 179 30.12 5.44 -52.92
N GLU A 180 29.30 4.47 -53.33
CA GLU A 180 28.05 4.12 -52.61
C GLU A 180 28.31 3.68 -51.16
N GLU A 181 29.31 2.82 -50.93
CA GLU A 181 29.70 2.39 -49.57
C GLU A 181 30.20 3.57 -48.73
N SER A 182 30.96 4.49 -49.34
CA SER A 182 31.47 5.69 -48.65
C SER A 182 30.34 6.63 -48.23
N GLU A 183 29.33 6.82 -49.09
CA GLU A 183 28.14 7.60 -48.73
C GLU A 183 27.34 6.94 -47.59
N GLN A 184 27.19 5.60 -47.61
CA GLN A 184 26.53 4.88 -46.52
C GLN A 184 27.30 5.02 -45.21
N ILE A 185 28.63 4.91 -45.23
CA ILE A 185 29.47 5.11 -44.04
C ILE A 185 29.30 6.53 -43.49
N GLN A 186 29.30 7.56 -44.34
CA GLN A 186 29.07 8.94 -43.89
C GLN A 186 27.69 9.13 -43.25
N ASN A 187 26.64 8.52 -43.82
CA ASN A 187 25.29 8.59 -43.25
C ASN A 187 25.23 7.89 -41.88
N LEU A 188 25.85 6.71 -41.74
CA LEU A 188 25.95 5.98 -40.48
C LEU A 188 26.78 6.73 -39.43
N GLN A 189 27.81 7.48 -39.84
CA GLN A 189 28.58 8.34 -38.94
C GLN A 189 27.72 9.48 -38.40
N LYS A 190 26.96 10.17 -39.25
CA LYS A 190 26.02 11.22 -38.82
C LYS A 190 24.94 10.67 -37.87
N GLU A 191 24.43 9.48 -38.15
CA GLU A 191 23.46 8.82 -37.26
C GLU A 191 24.08 8.48 -35.91
N ASN A 192 25.30 7.94 -35.88
CA ASN A 192 26.04 7.68 -34.64
C ASN A 192 26.32 8.95 -33.83
N GLU A 193 26.69 10.06 -34.47
CA GLU A 193 26.88 11.34 -33.78
C GLU A 193 25.58 11.84 -33.15
N LYS A 194 24.46 11.69 -33.87
CA LYS A 194 23.13 12.02 -33.34
C LYS A 194 22.75 11.14 -32.15
N LEU A 195 22.94 9.82 -32.27
CA LEU A 195 22.67 8.87 -31.18
C LEU A 195 23.54 9.14 -29.96
N LYS A 196 24.80 9.54 -30.16
CA LYS A 196 25.70 9.93 -29.08
C LYS A 196 25.20 11.18 -28.36
N HIS A 197 24.75 12.19 -29.11
CA HIS A 197 24.16 13.39 -28.53
C HIS A 197 22.88 13.08 -27.72
N ASP A 198 22.00 12.25 -28.28
CA ASP A 198 20.77 11.81 -27.59
C ASP A 198 21.09 11.03 -26.31
N PHE A 199 22.13 10.19 -26.33
CA PHE A 199 22.59 9.46 -25.15
C PHE A 199 23.12 10.39 -24.06
N ASP A 200 23.91 11.40 -24.42
CA ASP A 200 24.44 12.39 -23.47
C ASP A 200 23.31 13.20 -22.82
N LEU A 201 22.25 13.54 -23.57
CA LEU A 201 21.05 14.21 -23.05
C LEU A 201 20.31 13.34 -22.02
N ILE A 202 20.05 12.07 -22.36
CA ILE A 202 19.38 11.12 -21.44
C ILE A 202 20.22 10.92 -20.18
N GLN A 203 21.55 10.87 -20.31
CA GLN A 203 22.44 10.74 -19.16
C GLN A 203 22.38 11.98 -18.24
N ALA A 204 22.29 13.19 -18.82
CA ALA A 204 22.11 14.41 -18.04
C ALA A 204 20.77 14.43 -17.28
N GLU A 205 19.67 14.06 -17.95
CA GLU A 205 18.34 13.95 -17.33
C GLU A 205 18.31 12.91 -16.19
N LEU A 206 19.01 11.78 -16.37
CA LEU A 206 19.11 10.76 -15.35
C LEU A 206 19.86 11.26 -14.11
N GLU A 207 20.94 12.00 -14.27
CA GLU A 207 21.69 12.59 -13.16
C GLU A 207 20.89 13.67 -12.43
N GLU A 208 20.08 14.46 -13.14
CA GLU A 208 19.14 15.41 -12.54
C GLU A 208 18.06 14.70 -11.72
N SER A 209 17.42 13.67 -12.29
CA SER A 209 16.41 12.86 -11.58
C SER A 209 16.97 12.19 -10.32
N LYS A 210 18.23 11.70 -10.37
CA LYS A 210 18.91 11.14 -9.20
C LYS A 210 19.06 12.19 -8.09
N ARG A 211 19.39 13.44 -8.41
CA ARG A 211 19.53 14.52 -7.41
C ARG A 211 18.20 14.82 -6.74
N GLU A 212 17.11 14.89 -7.50
CA GLU A 212 15.76 15.08 -6.96
C GLU A 212 15.40 13.92 -6.00
N SER A 213 15.65 12.68 -6.39
CA SER A 213 15.40 11.51 -5.54
C SER A 213 16.19 11.54 -4.21
N HIS A 214 17.45 12.02 -4.23
CA HIS A 214 18.23 12.19 -3.01
C HIS A 214 17.63 13.27 -2.07
N SER A 215 17.09 14.37 -2.61
CA SER A 215 16.40 15.38 -1.79
C SER A 215 15.12 14.83 -1.14
N LEU A 216 14.33 14.04 -1.87
CA LEU A 216 13.14 13.37 -1.35
C LEU A 216 13.47 12.42 -0.19
N ALA A 217 14.57 11.67 -0.29
CA ALA A 217 15.01 10.78 0.80
C ALA A 217 15.38 11.57 2.07
N GLN A 218 16.02 12.74 1.95
CA GLN A 218 16.32 13.60 3.08
C GLN A 218 15.07 14.16 3.74
N ASP A 219 14.07 14.57 2.95
CA ASP A 219 12.81 15.06 3.49
C ASP A 219 12.00 13.94 4.17
N GLN A 220 12.09 12.72 3.66
CA GLN A 220 11.49 11.56 4.30
C GLN A 220 12.11 11.25 5.68
N GLN A 221 13.43 11.45 5.84
CA GLN A 221 14.11 11.37 7.14
C GLN A 221 13.65 12.47 8.10
N LYS A 222 13.52 13.72 7.63
CA LYS A 222 12.98 14.83 8.46
C LYS A 222 11.55 14.56 8.92
N ILE A 223 10.70 14.01 8.06
CA ILE A 223 9.33 13.62 8.40
C ILE A 223 9.32 12.55 9.51
N GLN A 224 10.22 11.57 9.45
CA GLN A 224 10.33 10.56 10.50
C GLN A 224 10.76 11.16 11.85
N LEU A 225 11.70 12.11 11.84
CA LEU A 225 12.13 12.83 13.05
C LEU A 225 10.98 13.65 13.65
N PHE A 226 10.23 14.39 12.83
CA PHE A 226 9.06 15.15 13.31
C PHE A 226 7.97 14.22 13.86
N LYS A 227 7.75 13.06 13.23
CA LYS A 227 6.79 12.07 13.72
C LYS A 227 7.20 11.52 15.10
N ALA A 228 8.49 11.27 15.31
CA ALA A 228 9.01 10.86 16.60
C ALA A 228 8.82 11.96 17.67
N GLN A 229 9.14 13.22 17.34
CA GLN A 229 8.91 14.36 18.24
C GLN A 229 7.43 14.54 18.60
N ILE A 230 6.51 14.43 17.65
CA ILE A 230 5.06 14.50 17.91
C ILE A 230 4.63 13.37 18.85
N SER A 231 5.16 12.16 18.68
CA SER A 231 4.83 11.04 19.56
C SER A 231 5.33 11.27 21.00
N GLN A 232 6.53 11.84 21.14
CA GLN A 232 7.09 12.21 22.44
C GLN A 232 6.24 13.31 23.12
N LEU A 233 5.96 14.41 22.42
CA LEU A 233 5.13 15.49 22.95
C LEU A 233 3.71 15.02 23.34
N ASN A 234 3.13 14.10 22.58
CA ASN A 234 1.84 13.50 22.96
C ASN A 234 1.94 12.67 24.23
N SER A 235 3.03 11.93 24.43
CA SER A 235 3.24 11.16 25.67
C SER A 235 3.43 12.10 26.88
N GLU A 236 4.18 13.19 26.70
CA GLU A 236 4.36 14.22 27.74
C GLU A 236 3.04 14.92 28.08
N LYS A 237 2.25 15.28 27.06
CA LYS A 237 0.89 15.83 27.26
C LYS A 237 0.01 14.87 28.05
N GLN A 238 0.00 13.58 27.71
CA GLN A 238 -0.77 12.58 28.44
C GLN A 238 -0.31 12.46 29.90
N ALA A 239 1.00 12.43 30.13
CA ALA A 239 1.57 12.38 31.48
C ALA A 239 1.17 13.61 32.32
N LEU A 240 1.27 14.81 31.74
CA LEU A 240 0.83 16.05 32.39
C LEU A 240 -0.68 16.08 32.65
N THR A 241 -1.49 15.57 31.72
CA THR A 241 -2.95 15.47 31.91
C THR A 241 -3.29 14.54 33.08
N VAL A 242 -2.55 13.44 33.25
CA VAL A 242 -2.70 12.54 34.41
C VAL A 242 -2.22 13.20 35.70
N GLN A 243 -1.18 14.03 35.65
CA GLN A 243 -0.72 14.79 36.82
C GLN A 243 -1.74 15.86 37.23
N LEU A 244 -2.32 16.59 36.27
CA LEU A 244 -3.37 17.58 36.52
C LEU A 244 -4.60 16.93 37.15
N SER A 245 -5.08 15.79 36.61
CA SER A 245 -6.24 15.12 37.19
C SER A 245 -5.99 14.60 38.62
N LYS A 246 -4.76 14.19 38.94
CA LYS A 246 -4.35 13.84 40.29
C LYS A 246 -4.33 15.02 41.26
N VAL A 247 -4.06 16.24 40.78
CA VAL A 247 -4.04 17.47 41.60
C VAL A 247 -5.43 18.10 41.71
N GLU A 248 -6.23 18.08 40.65
CA GLU A 248 -7.58 18.64 40.63
C GLU A 248 -8.57 17.84 41.49
N ALA A 249 -8.50 16.50 41.47
CA ALA A 249 -9.40 15.65 42.24
C ALA A 249 -9.42 15.95 43.77
N PRO A 250 -8.28 16.08 44.47
CA PRO A 250 -8.28 16.43 45.89
C PRO A 250 -8.72 17.87 46.16
N ILE A 251 -8.43 18.82 45.26
CA ILE A 251 -8.89 20.22 45.40
C ILE A 251 -10.41 20.28 45.29
N ILE A 252 -11.00 19.58 44.31
CA ILE A 252 -12.46 19.49 44.16
C ILE A 252 -13.08 18.85 45.40
N HIS A 253 -12.50 17.77 45.91
CA HIS A 253 -13.01 17.09 47.10
C HIS A 253 -12.89 17.96 48.37
N LEU A 254 -11.82 18.73 48.53
CA LEU A 254 -11.63 19.66 49.65
C LEU A 254 -12.69 20.77 49.59
N ASN A 255 -12.87 21.40 48.42
CA ASN A 255 -13.86 22.45 48.22
C ASN A 255 -15.29 21.93 48.43
N GLN A 256 -15.61 20.70 48.00
CA GLN A 256 -16.91 20.08 48.25
C GLN A 256 -17.16 19.86 49.75
N ASN A 257 -16.15 19.43 50.50
CA ASN A 257 -16.24 19.25 51.95
C ASN A 257 -16.43 20.60 52.68
N GLU A 258 -15.67 21.63 52.30
CA GLU A 258 -15.82 22.98 52.87
C GLU A 258 -17.19 23.58 52.57
N ILE A 259 -17.70 23.41 51.34
CA ILE A 259 -19.05 23.85 50.96
C ILE A 259 -20.11 23.11 51.79
N ALA A 260 -19.96 21.81 52.02
CA ALA A 260 -20.89 21.03 52.84
C ALA A 260 -20.89 21.53 54.30
N GLU A 261 -19.70 21.74 54.89
CA GLU A 261 -19.56 22.24 56.26
C GLU A 261 -20.14 23.65 56.43
N LEU A 262 -19.88 24.55 55.48
CA LEU A 262 -20.45 25.90 55.47
C LEU A 262 -21.97 25.88 55.28
N THR A 263 -22.50 24.94 54.50
CA THR A 263 -23.94 24.79 54.29
C THR A 263 -24.64 24.32 55.56
N ASP A 264 -24.03 23.39 56.30
CA ASP A 264 -24.56 22.92 57.59
C ASP A 264 -24.49 24.03 58.65
N LYS A 265 -23.37 24.76 58.76
CA LYS A 265 -23.28 25.94 59.65
C LYS A 265 -24.32 27.01 59.31
N LYS A 266 -24.56 27.27 58.02
CA LYS A 266 -25.61 28.20 57.59
C LYS A 266 -27.00 27.73 58.01
N ARG A 267 -27.29 26.43 57.90
CA ARG A 267 -28.58 25.86 58.32
C ARG A 267 -28.78 26.01 59.84
N GLU A 268 -27.75 25.76 60.64
CA GLU A 268 -27.77 25.94 62.09
C GLU A 268 -28.00 27.41 62.50
N LEU A 269 -27.32 28.35 61.83
CA LEU A 269 -27.53 29.79 62.03
C LEU A 269 -28.95 30.24 61.66
N ILE A 270 -29.54 29.69 60.59
CA ILE A 270 -30.94 29.98 60.23
C ILE A 270 -31.90 29.45 61.30
N GLN A 271 -31.65 28.25 61.84
CA GLN A 271 -32.47 27.67 62.90
C GLN A 271 -32.42 28.51 64.19
N THR A 272 -31.22 28.94 64.60
CA THR A 272 -31.03 29.81 65.78
C THR A 272 -31.68 31.18 65.58
N CYS A 273 -31.54 31.80 64.40
CA CYS A 273 -32.24 33.04 64.06
C CYS A 273 -33.77 32.89 64.14
N ASN A 274 -34.32 31.78 63.64
CA ASN A 274 -35.76 31.52 63.70
C ASN A 274 -36.23 31.32 65.15
N ALA A 275 -35.46 30.62 65.98
CA ALA A 275 -35.76 30.46 67.40
C ALA A 275 -35.73 31.82 68.14
N MET A 276 -34.70 32.64 67.91
CA MET A 276 -34.61 34.00 68.46
C MET A 276 -35.79 34.86 68.02
N LYS A 277 -36.18 34.79 66.74
CA LYS A 277 -37.34 35.54 66.22
C LYS A 277 -38.65 35.12 66.91
N GLN A 278 -38.81 33.84 67.25
CA GLN A 278 -39.95 33.39 68.05
C GLN A 278 -39.88 33.91 69.49
N HIS A 279 -38.70 33.94 70.11
CA HIS A 279 -38.52 34.53 71.43
C HIS A 279 -38.84 36.03 71.45
N ILE A 280 -38.37 36.79 70.46
CA ILE A 280 -38.69 38.22 70.32
C ILE A 280 -40.20 38.42 70.22
N LYS A 281 -40.90 37.63 69.38
CA LYS A 281 -42.38 37.71 69.29
C LYS A 281 -43.09 37.43 70.61
N ARG A 282 -42.59 36.48 71.42
CA ARG A 282 -43.16 36.22 72.76
C ARG A 282 -42.95 37.43 73.67
N ILE A 283 -41.74 37.97 73.71
CA ILE A 283 -41.42 39.16 74.51
C ILE A 283 -42.26 40.37 74.06
N GLU A 284 -42.46 40.58 72.76
CA GLU A 284 -43.35 41.63 72.24
C GLU A 284 -44.81 41.44 72.68
N SER A 285 -45.31 40.20 72.69
CA SER A 285 -46.63 39.86 73.21
C SER A 285 -46.73 40.14 74.72
N ASP A 286 -45.74 39.71 75.50
CA ASP A 286 -45.69 39.92 76.94
C ASP A 286 -45.61 41.42 77.29
N LEU A 287 -44.85 42.20 76.52
CA LEU A 287 -44.80 43.67 76.63
C LEU A 287 -46.14 44.31 76.31
N SER A 288 -46.81 43.88 75.24
CA SER A 288 -48.14 44.39 74.90
C SER A 288 -49.16 44.07 75.98
N GLN A 289 -49.09 42.86 76.57
CA GLN A 289 -49.95 42.46 77.67
C GLN A 289 -49.66 43.30 78.92
N ASN A 290 -48.40 43.49 79.27
CA ASN A 290 -48.01 44.33 80.39
C ASN A 290 -48.43 45.80 80.18
N ASP A 291 -48.37 46.34 78.96
CA ASP A 291 -48.87 47.71 78.67
C ASP A 291 -50.39 47.80 78.88
N THR A 292 -51.14 46.75 78.51
CA THR A 292 -52.58 46.70 78.79
C THR A 292 -52.88 46.59 80.29
N GLU A 293 -52.12 45.78 81.04
CA GLU A 293 -52.25 45.65 82.49
C GLU A 293 -51.86 46.95 83.22
N LEU A 294 -50.83 47.66 82.74
CA LEU A 294 -50.44 48.98 83.22
C LEU A 294 -51.52 50.03 82.99
N ARG A 295 -52.14 50.06 81.80
CA ARG A 295 -53.27 50.95 81.51
C ARG A 295 -54.46 50.65 82.42
N GLN A 296 -54.72 49.36 82.68
CA GLN A 296 -55.81 48.93 83.53
C GLN A 296 -55.57 49.29 85.00
N THR A 297 -54.35 49.08 85.51
CA THR A 297 -53.98 49.51 86.88
C THR A 297 -53.97 51.03 87.03
N ILE A 298 -53.56 51.80 86.02
CA ILE A 298 -53.69 53.27 86.03
C ILE A 298 -55.17 53.68 86.10
N TYR A 299 -56.04 53.02 85.33
CA TYR A 299 -57.48 53.28 85.36
C TYR A 299 -58.08 52.95 86.74
N GLU A 300 -57.73 51.80 87.32
CA GLU A 300 -58.14 51.40 88.67
C GLU A 300 -57.61 52.36 89.75
N LEU A 301 -56.37 52.84 89.64
CA LEU A 301 -55.81 53.86 90.53
C LEU A 301 -56.59 55.17 90.43
N HIS A 302 -56.92 55.62 89.22
CA HIS A 302 -57.69 56.85 89.02
C HIS A 302 -59.12 56.72 89.57
N GLU A 303 -59.74 55.56 89.43
CA GLU A 303 -61.05 55.25 90.00
C GLU A 303 -60.99 55.16 91.53
N SER A 304 -59.93 54.58 92.09
CA SER A 304 -59.66 54.57 93.53
C SER A 304 -59.46 55.98 94.10
N GLU A 305 -58.75 56.86 93.37
CA GLU A 305 -58.50 58.24 93.77
C GLU A 305 -59.80 59.05 93.78
N LYS A 306 -60.67 58.83 92.78
CA LYS A 306 -62.01 59.41 92.70
C LYS A 306 -62.87 58.94 93.86
N ASN A 307 -62.88 57.65 94.16
CA ASN A 307 -63.60 57.09 95.30
C ASN A 307 -63.06 57.62 96.63
N ALA A 308 -61.74 57.72 96.80
CA ALA A 308 -61.11 58.28 98.00
C ALA A 308 -61.46 59.77 98.21
N LYS A 309 -61.54 60.57 97.14
CA LYS A 309 -62.06 61.96 97.20
C LYS A 309 -63.53 61.99 97.63
N GLN A 310 -64.34 61.06 97.12
CA GLN A 310 -65.76 60.92 97.50
C GLN A 310 -65.92 60.56 98.98
N TYR A 311 -65.15 59.61 99.49
CA TYR A 311 -65.16 59.22 100.91
C TYR A 311 -64.66 60.34 101.83
N ARG A 312 -63.66 61.12 101.41
CA ARG A 312 -63.23 62.32 102.15
C ARG A 312 -64.33 63.37 102.21
N PHE A 313 -65.04 63.62 101.12
CA PHE A 313 -66.21 64.51 101.12
C PHE A 313 -67.32 64.02 102.06
N LEU A 314 -67.58 62.71 102.08
CA LEU A 314 -68.55 62.10 102.98
C LEU A 314 -68.12 62.25 104.45
N ALA A 315 -66.84 62.04 104.76
CA ALA A 315 -66.28 62.20 106.10
C ALA A 315 -66.34 63.66 106.59
N TYR A 316 -66.05 64.64 105.72
CA TYR A 316 -66.23 66.06 106.06
C TYR A 316 -67.70 66.41 106.30
N GLY A 317 -68.62 65.85 105.51
CA GLY A 317 -70.07 65.98 105.75
C GLY A 317 -70.50 65.40 107.10
N PHE A 318 -69.98 64.22 107.46
CA PHE A 318 -70.29 63.59 108.75
C PHE A 318 -69.70 64.37 109.93
N MET A 319 -68.46 64.86 109.81
CA MET A 319 -67.84 65.72 110.81
C MET A 319 -68.61 67.02 111.01
N PHE A 320 -69.12 67.63 109.94
CA PHE A 320 -69.97 68.83 110.02
C PHE A 320 -71.30 68.53 110.72
N MET A 321 -71.95 67.39 110.42
CA MET A 321 -73.17 66.96 111.10
C MET A 321 -72.94 66.69 112.61
N CYS A 322 -71.84 66.06 112.99
CA CYS A 322 -71.46 65.90 114.40
C CYS A 322 -71.22 67.24 115.09
N LEU A 323 -70.59 68.20 114.41
CA LEU A 323 -70.35 69.55 114.94
C LEU A 323 -71.68 70.31 115.17
N VAL A 324 -72.62 70.22 114.23
CA VAL A 324 -73.96 70.80 114.36
C VAL A 324 -74.74 70.16 115.53
N LEU A 325 -74.63 68.85 115.74
CA LEU A 325 -75.24 68.15 116.87
C LEU A 325 -74.65 68.57 118.22
N VAL A 326 -73.34 68.79 118.31
CA VAL A 326 -72.69 69.29 119.54
C VAL A 326 -73.14 70.72 119.87
N VAL A 327 -73.31 71.58 118.86
CA VAL A 327 -73.84 72.94 119.06
C VAL A 327 -75.28 72.92 119.54
N PHE A 328 -76.13 72.04 119.00
CA PHE A 328 -77.52 71.88 119.44
C PHE A 328 -77.66 71.31 120.86
N LEU A 329 -76.69 70.56 121.36
CA LEU A 329 -76.67 70.06 122.75
C LEU A 329 -76.24 71.13 123.78
N PHE A 330 -75.72 72.26 123.33
CA PHE A 330 -75.25 73.37 124.17
C PHE A 330 -76.16 74.62 124.14
N ILE A 331 -77.32 74.52 123.47
CA ILE A 331 -78.42 75.50 123.45
C ILE A 331 -79.63 74.82 124.10
#